data_AF-A0A1S3FX94-F1
#
_entry.id   AF-A0A1S3FX94-F1
#
_cell.length_a   1.000
_cell.length_b   1.000
_cell.length_c   1.000
_cell.angle_alpha   90.00
_cell.angle_beta   90.00
_cell.angle_gamma   90.00
#
_symmetry.space_group_name_H-M   'P 1'
#
loop_
_entity.id
_entity.type
_entity.pdbx_description
1 polymer ?
#
loop_
_entity_poly.entity_id
_entity_poly.type
_entity_poly.pdbx_seq_one_letter_code
_entity_poly.pdbx_strand_id
1 'polypeptide(L)'
;MYDSVPPLLGARVVGKTSAPTYSLYGRSAVGSCFEDLSKTPGPCAYHVVSPAVYKARAPQFTMLARTSLPRDSTVKPGPAAYNVDQHRRTHGWSFGIRHSEYLAPLVTDVD
;
A
#
# COMPACT_ATOMS: atom_id res chain seq x y z
N MET A 1 -64.67 52.41 31.32
CA MET A 1 -64.69 50.96 31.60
C MET A 1 -63.81 50.32 30.54
N TYR A 2 -62.63 49.86 30.94
CA TYR A 2 -61.55 49.45 30.04
C TYR A 2 -61.74 47.96 29.74
N ASP A 3 -61.88 47.59 28.48
CA ASP A 3 -61.94 46.19 28.07
C ASP A 3 -60.56 45.79 27.52
N SER A 4 -59.73 45.20 28.39
CA SER A 4 -58.41 44.70 28.01
C SER A 4 -58.52 43.23 27.65
N VAL A 5 -58.52 42.90 26.36
CA VAL A 5 -58.48 41.52 25.89
C VAL A 5 -57.06 40.98 26.05
N PRO A 6 -56.85 39.80 26.67
CA PRO A 6 -55.52 39.26 26.85
C PRO A 6 -54.93 38.82 25.49
N PRO A 7 -53.64 39.12 25.21
CA PRO A 7 -52.99 38.63 24.01
C PRO A 7 -52.80 37.11 24.16
N LEU A 8 -53.63 36.33 23.47
CA LEU A 8 -53.47 34.88 23.38
C LEU A 8 -52.32 34.55 22.42
N LEU A 9 -51.09 34.71 22.88
CA LEU A 9 -49.88 34.38 22.12
C LEU A 9 -49.03 33.40 22.93
N GLY A 10 -49.08 32.13 22.55
CA GLY A 10 -48.21 31.09 23.09
C GLY A 10 -48.80 29.68 23.06
N ALA A 11 -47.93 28.67 23.04
CA ALA A 11 -48.27 27.25 23.02
C ALA A 11 -48.75 26.75 24.40
N ARG A 12 -49.84 27.32 24.92
CA ARG A 12 -50.70 26.80 26.00
C ARG A 12 -51.76 27.83 26.35
N VAL A 13 -52.92 27.76 25.71
CA VAL A 13 -54.14 28.42 26.20
C VAL A 13 -54.98 27.34 26.86
N VAL A 14 -55.24 27.47 28.17
CA VAL A 14 -56.04 26.49 28.92
C VAL A 14 -57.46 26.45 28.33
N GLY A 15 -57.83 25.31 27.73
CA GLY A 15 -59.17 25.07 27.20
C GLY A 15 -59.33 25.10 25.67
N LYS A 16 -58.26 25.34 24.89
CA LYS A 16 -58.31 25.25 23.41
C LYS A 16 -57.10 24.48 22.88
N THR A 17 -57.32 23.59 21.92
CA THR A 17 -56.23 22.91 21.20
C THR A 17 -55.47 23.94 20.34
N SER A 18 -54.18 24.11 20.60
CA SER A 18 -53.30 24.96 19.79
C SER A 18 -52.37 24.10 18.94
N ALA A 19 -52.09 24.53 17.71
CA ALA A 19 -51.09 23.88 16.87
C ALA A 19 -49.70 23.91 17.53
N PRO A 20 -48.85 22.90 17.30
CA PRO A 20 -47.49 22.88 17.83
C PRO A 20 -46.71 24.11 17.33
N THR A 21 -46.08 24.83 18.26
CA THR A 21 -45.21 25.97 17.94
C THR A 21 -43.77 25.47 17.90
N TYR A 22 -43.19 25.41 16.69
CA TYR A 22 -41.79 25.05 16.50
C TYR A 22 -40.95 26.31 16.41
N SER A 23 -39.92 26.41 17.25
CA SER A 23 -38.88 27.42 17.10
C SER A 23 -37.71 26.82 16.33
N LEU A 24 -37.20 27.55 15.34
CA LEU A 24 -35.87 27.29 14.81
C LEU A 24 -34.88 27.98 15.73
N TYR A 25 -34.08 27.21 16.45
CA TYR A 25 -32.98 27.76 17.24
C TYR A 25 -32.07 28.58 16.30
N GLY A 26 -31.65 29.77 16.72
CA GLY A 26 -30.76 30.62 15.93
C GLY A 26 -29.44 29.92 15.63
N ARG A 27 -28.77 30.31 14.54
CA ARG A 27 -27.42 29.81 14.22
C ARG A 27 -26.47 30.20 15.34
N SER A 28 -26.04 29.25 16.18
CA SER A 28 -25.00 29.50 17.18
C SER A 28 -23.66 29.69 16.48
N ALA A 29 -23.01 30.83 16.71
CA ALA A 29 -21.66 31.06 16.22
C ALA A 29 -20.64 30.13 16.90
N VAL A 30 -20.89 29.78 18.16
CA VAL A 30 -20.08 28.89 18.98
C VAL A 30 -20.10 27.47 18.40
N GLY A 31 -18.93 26.94 18.07
CA GLY A 31 -18.70 25.66 17.41
C GLY A 31 -18.92 25.68 15.89
N SER A 32 -19.27 26.83 15.30
CA SER A 32 -19.59 26.89 13.87
C SER A 32 -18.34 26.94 12.99
N CYS A 33 -18.50 26.57 11.72
CA CYS A 33 -17.46 26.74 10.70
C CYS A 33 -17.06 28.20 10.45
N PHE A 34 -17.86 29.16 10.91
CA PHE A 34 -17.58 30.60 10.82
C PHE A 34 -16.71 31.11 11.98
N GLU A 35 -16.68 30.40 13.11
CA GLU A 35 -15.80 30.71 14.24
C GLU A 35 -14.38 30.16 13.99
N ASP A 36 -14.30 28.95 13.42
CA ASP A 36 -13.03 28.30 13.12
C ASP A 36 -12.93 28.00 11.61
N LEU A 37 -12.42 28.99 10.89
CA LEU A 37 -12.19 28.94 9.43
C LEU A 37 -11.23 27.81 9.03
N SER A 38 -10.44 27.25 9.97
CA SER A 38 -9.56 26.11 9.69
C SER A 38 -10.34 24.80 9.48
N LYS A 39 -11.59 24.73 9.95
CA LYS A 39 -12.48 23.57 9.77
C LYS A 39 -13.10 23.51 8.37
N THR A 40 -12.98 24.57 7.58
CA THR A 40 -13.50 24.60 6.21
C THR A 40 -12.37 24.42 5.20
N PRO A 41 -12.39 23.35 4.41
CA PRO A 41 -11.44 23.21 3.31
C PRO A 41 -11.64 24.38 2.34
N GLY A 42 -10.53 25.02 1.94
CA GLY A 42 -10.54 26.16 1.03
C GLY A 42 -11.02 25.82 -0.39
N PRO A 43 -11.18 26.82 -1.27
CA PRO A 43 -11.46 26.58 -2.68
C PRO A 43 -10.38 25.67 -3.27
N CYS A 44 -10.80 24.62 -4.00
CA CYS A 44 -9.92 23.59 -4.56
C CYS A 44 -9.18 22.68 -3.53
N ALA A 45 -9.58 22.65 -2.26
CA ALA A 45 -8.94 21.80 -1.25
C ALA A 45 -9.32 20.31 -1.33
N TYR A 46 -10.38 19.96 -2.07
CA TYR A 46 -10.76 18.57 -2.28
C TYR A 46 -9.97 17.96 -3.44
N HIS A 47 -9.33 16.83 -3.20
CA HIS A 47 -8.66 16.07 -4.26
C HIS A 47 -9.68 15.33 -5.14
N VAL A 48 -9.41 15.30 -6.44
CA VAL A 48 -10.17 14.48 -7.38
C VAL A 48 -9.85 13.01 -7.11
N VAL A 49 -10.84 12.26 -6.62
CA VAL A 49 -10.73 10.81 -6.44
C VAL A 49 -11.09 10.08 -7.74
N SER A 50 -10.45 8.93 -7.97
CA SER A 50 -10.78 8.09 -9.12
C SER A 50 -12.26 7.66 -9.05
N PRO A 51 -13.04 7.74 -10.14
CA PRO A 51 -14.43 7.26 -10.19
C PRO A 51 -14.57 5.78 -9.82
N ALA A 52 -13.49 5.02 -9.99
CA ALA A 52 -13.34 3.64 -9.57
C ALA A 52 -13.63 3.38 -8.08
N VAL A 53 -13.59 4.42 -7.23
CA VAL A 53 -13.82 4.29 -5.78
C VAL A 53 -15.31 4.08 -5.46
N TYR A 54 -16.20 4.67 -6.25
CA TYR A 54 -17.65 4.63 -5.99
C TYR A 54 -18.47 4.05 -7.15
N LYS A 55 -17.86 3.84 -8.32
CA LYS A 55 -18.47 3.16 -9.47
C LYS A 55 -17.74 1.85 -9.75
N ALA A 56 -18.49 0.89 -10.26
CA ALA A 56 -17.90 -0.34 -10.80
C ALA A 56 -16.86 0.00 -11.86
N ARG A 57 -15.63 -0.52 -11.69
CA ARG A 57 -14.56 -0.36 -12.68
C ARG A 57 -14.84 -1.23 -13.89
N ALA A 58 -14.54 -0.71 -15.08
CA ALA A 58 -14.45 -1.54 -16.27
C ALA A 58 -13.36 -2.61 -16.10
N PRO A 59 -13.52 -3.79 -16.70
CA PRO A 59 -12.49 -4.82 -16.65
C PRO A 59 -11.21 -4.34 -17.35
N GLN A 60 -10.06 -4.62 -16.73
CA GLN A 60 -8.74 -4.24 -17.25
C GLN A 60 -8.05 -5.48 -17.81
N PHE A 61 -7.68 -5.41 -19.09
CA PHE A 61 -7.01 -6.50 -19.79
C PHE A 61 -5.68 -6.01 -20.36
N THR A 62 -4.67 -6.87 -20.30
CA THR A 62 -3.37 -6.66 -20.96
C THR A 62 -3.12 -7.85 -21.88
N MET A 63 -2.69 -7.61 -23.13
CA MET A 63 -2.31 -8.71 -24.03
C MET A 63 -0.94 -9.31 -23.68
N LEU A 64 -0.15 -8.64 -22.85
CA LEU A 64 1.13 -9.12 -22.37
C LEU A 64 0.97 -9.99 -21.11
N ALA A 65 1.78 -11.05 -21.05
CA ALA A 65 1.87 -11.89 -19.86
C ALA A 65 2.40 -11.07 -18.68
N ARG A 66 1.72 -11.17 -17.53
CA ARG A 66 2.21 -10.62 -16.25
C ARG A 66 3.29 -11.56 -15.70
N THR A 67 4.44 -11.61 -16.35
CA THR A 67 5.60 -12.33 -15.84
C THR A 67 6.31 -11.45 -14.83
N SER A 68 6.36 -11.87 -13.57
CA SER A 68 7.42 -11.40 -12.67
C SER A 68 8.74 -11.90 -13.26
N LEU A 69 9.44 -11.03 -13.98
CA LEU A 69 10.80 -11.33 -14.42
C LEU A 69 11.57 -11.79 -13.19
N PRO A 70 12.28 -12.94 -13.23
CA PRO A 70 13.16 -13.34 -12.16
C PRO A 70 14.09 -12.16 -11.89
N ARG A 71 13.91 -11.49 -10.75
CA ARG A 71 14.81 -10.43 -10.34
C ARG A 71 16.15 -11.10 -10.16
N ASP A 72 17.16 -10.62 -10.87
CA ASP A 72 18.54 -11.09 -10.73
C ASP A 72 18.93 -10.93 -9.25
N SER A 73 18.81 -12.03 -8.50
CA SER A 73 19.16 -12.12 -7.09
C SER A 73 20.63 -12.49 -6.91
N THR A 74 21.40 -12.48 -8.00
CA THR A 74 22.82 -12.80 -7.96
C THR A 74 23.52 -11.68 -7.22
N VAL A 75 24.10 -12.00 -6.07
CA VAL A 75 24.99 -11.09 -5.35
C VAL A 75 26.24 -10.94 -6.19
N LYS A 76 26.31 -9.86 -6.96
CA LYS A 76 27.48 -9.53 -7.78
C LYS A 76 28.53 -8.93 -6.85
N PRO A 77 29.69 -9.58 -6.66
CA PRO A 77 30.75 -9.03 -5.82
C PRO A 77 31.19 -7.68 -6.38
N GLY A 78 31.36 -6.69 -5.49
CA GLY A 78 31.96 -5.42 -5.86
C GLY A 78 33.41 -5.59 -6.32
N PRO A 79 34.01 -4.57 -6.94
CA PRO A 79 35.36 -4.66 -7.52
C PRO A 79 36.44 -5.07 -6.51
N ALA A 80 36.26 -4.78 -5.21
CA ALA A 80 37.18 -5.16 -4.14
C ALA A 80 36.83 -6.48 -3.42
N ALA A 81 35.77 -7.17 -3.83
CA ALA A 81 35.33 -8.42 -3.20
C ALA A 81 35.96 -9.69 -3.83
N TYR A 82 36.75 -9.52 -4.89
CA TYR A 82 37.51 -10.62 -5.48
C TYR A 82 38.80 -10.84 -4.68
N ASN A 83 38.95 -12.01 -4.06
CA ASN A 83 40.17 -12.40 -3.37
C ASN A 83 40.98 -13.39 -4.24
N VAL A 84 42.12 -12.95 -4.74
CA VAL A 84 43.04 -13.76 -5.57
C VAL A 84 43.82 -14.80 -4.76
N ASP A 85 43.98 -14.57 -3.45
CA ASP A 85 44.73 -15.45 -2.54
C ASP A 85 43.86 -16.60 -2.00
N GLN A 86 42.56 -16.62 -2.35
CA GLN A 86 41.67 -17.71 -2.01
C GLN A 86 41.97 -18.92 -2.91
N HIS A 87 43.00 -19.67 -2.54
CA HIS A 87 43.34 -20.95 -3.15
C HIS A 87 42.18 -21.94 -2.96
N ARG A 88 41.29 -22.03 -3.96
CA ARG A 88 40.35 -23.15 -4.06
C ARG A 88 41.21 -24.39 -4.20
N ARG A 89 41.14 -25.31 -3.22
CA ARG A 89 41.89 -26.57 -3.29
C ARG A 89 41.50 -27.27 -4.59
N THR A 90 42.40 -27.24 -5.56
CA THR A 90 42.27 -28.04 -6.77
C THR A 90 42.50 -29.48 -6.33
N HIS A 91 41.42 -30.26 -6.22
CA HIS A 91 41.57 -31.71 -6.21
C HIS A 91 42.36 -32.04 -7.48
N GLY A 92 43.59 -32.52 -7.30
CA GLY A 92 44.62 -32.53 -8.33
C GLY A 92 44.14 -33.17 -9.62
N TRP A 93 43.99 -32.36 -10.67
CA TRP A 93 43.81 -32.88 -12.02
C TRP A 93 45.19 -33.17 -12.61
N SER A 94 45.40 -34.42 -13.00
CA SER A 94 46.59 -34.84 -13.75
C SER A 94 46.23 -34.99 -15.22
N PHE A 95 46.98 -34.33 -16.10
CA PHE A 95 46.96 -34.56 -17.54
C PHE A 95 48.06 -35.58 -17.87
N GLY A 96 47.84 -36.84 -17.51
CA GLY A 96 48.80 -37.92 -17.76
C GLY A 96 48.11 -39.21 -18.15
N ILE A 97 48.72 -39.97 -19.06
CA ILE A 97 48.25 -41.31 -19.43
C ILE A 97 48.44 -42.22 -18.21
N ARG A 98 47.33 -42.73 -17.66
CA ARG A 98 47.36 -43.72 -16.58
C ARG A 98 47.50 -45.10 -17.21
N HIS A 99 48.69 -45.68 -17.11
CA HIS A 99 48.94 -47.06 -17.49
C HIS A 99 48.16 -47.98 -16.55
N SER A 100 47.50 -49.01 -17.08
CA SER A 100 46.84 -50.03 -16.28
C SER A 100 47.87 -50.76 -15.41
N GLU A 101 47.50 -51.12 -14.17
CA GLU A 101 48.37 -51.80 -13.19
C GLU A 101 48.87 -53.18 -13.64
N TYR A 102 48.33 -53.69 -14.75
CA TYR A 102 48.73 -54.95 -15.37
C TYR A 102 49.88 -54.74 -16.36
N LEU A 103 51.09 -54.53 -15.86
CA LEU A 103 52.30 -54.72 -16.67
C LEU A 103 52.87 -56.10 -16.36
N ALA A 104 52.99 -56.93 -17.40
CA ALA A 104 53.57 -58.26 -17.30
C ALA A 104 55.07 -58.14 -16.94
N PRO A 105 55.57 -58.89 -15.94
CA PRO A 105 57.00 -58.92 -15.67
C PRO A 105 57.69 -59.57 -16.87
N LEU A 106 58.69 -58.87 -17.42
CA LEU A 106 59.57 -59.43 -18.43
C LEU A 106 60.42 -60.52 -17.76
N VAL A 107 60.07 -61.78 -17.98
CA VAL A 107 60.93 -62.91 -17.60
C VAL A 107 62.04 -62.98 -18.64
N THR A 108 63.24 -62.55 -18.27
CA THR A 108 64.46 -62.84 -19.02
C THR A 108 65.07 -64.11 -18.45
N ASP A 109 64.97 -65.22 -19.19
CA ASP A 109 65.88 -66.33 -18.97
C ASP A 109 67.28 -65.88 -19.39
N VAL A 110 68.21 -65.95 -18.45
CA VAL A 110 69.64 -65.74 -18.66
C VAL A 110 70.25 -67.15 -18.64
N ASP A 111 70.68 -67.63 -19.80
CA ASP A 111 71.65 -68.74 -19.93
C ASP A 111 73.06 -68.28 -19.56
#